data_AF-A0A9P5NRM8-F1
#
_entry.id   AF-A0A9P5NRM8-F1
#
_cell.length_a   1.000
_cell.length_b   1.000
_cell.length_c   1.000
_cell.angle_alpha   90.00
_cell.angle_beta   90.00
_cell.angle_gamma   90.00
#
_symmetry.space_group_name_H-M   'P 1'
#
loop_
_entity.id
_entity.type
_entity.pdbx_description
1 polymer ?
#
loop_
_entity_poly.entity_id
_entity_poly.type
_entity_poly.pdbx_seq_one_letter_code
_entity_poly.pdbx_strand_id
1 'polypeptide(L)'
;MWHHHEQALEMLNRYFTPRKQAQEAEEFTLGCDIDPKDILKKATGNHLVHIEDNIVQYYEMVKRFIPAKLIKFQVGDIVEAQVSIILIPQCESKFKSTMVLQSLTIMDGTFTQDAAKMQLQLQKSAIANISMGPTLKCSVGYADEEFGITKHKFSRLRVDEDEDDVNKANEEWD
;
A
#
# COMPACT_ATOMS: atom_id res chain seq x y z
N MET A 1 1.28 1.73 -28.49
CA MET A 1 1.46 1.86 -27.03
C MET A 1 2.96 1.85 -26.81
N TRP A 2 3.57 3.02 -26.63
CA TRP A 2 5.03 3.15 -26.53
C TRP A 2 5.44 2.76 -25.11
N HIS A 3 6.16 1.65 -24.97
CA HIS A 3 6.86 1.33 -23.72
C HIS A 3 8.02 2.31 -23.62
N HIS A 4 7.88 3.33 -22.76
CA HIS A 4 9.04 4.09 -22.31
C HIS A 4 9.96 3.11 -21.61
N HIS A 5 11.12 2.86 -22.22
CA HIS A 5 12.19 2.11 -21.59
C HIS A 5 12.80 3.01 -20.51
N GLU A 6 12.13 3.13 -19.38
CA GLU A 6 12.69 3.79 -18.21
C GLU A 6 13.92 2.97 -17.79
N GLN A 7 15.10 3.56 -17.97
CA GLN A 7 16.35 2.98 -17.46
C GLN A 7 16.35 3.18 -15.95
N ALA A 8 15.77 2.22 -15.23
CA ALA A 8 15.75 2.20 -13.78
C ALA A 8 16.85 1.28 -13.25
N LEU A 9 17.53 1.71 -12.21
CA LEU A 9 18.45 0.87 -11.44
C LEU A 9 17.65 0.13 -10.37
N GLU A 10 17.55 -1.20 -10.49
CA GLU A 10 16.90 -2.03 -9.49
C GLU A 10 17.90 -2.43 -8.40
N MET A 11 17.61 -2.04 -7.17
CA MET A 11 18.41 -2.36 -5.99
C MET A 11 17.50 -3.04 -4.97
N LEU A 12 17.88 -4.24 -4.53
CA LEU A 12 17.03 -5.07 -3.68
C LEU A 12 17.77 -5.44 -2.41
N ASN A 13 17.01 -5.63 -1.33
CA ASN A 13 17.48 -6.37 -0.18
C ASN A 13 16.42 -7.42 0.19
N ARG A 14 16.86 -8.63 0.51
CA ARG A 14 15.96 -9.72 0.91
C ARG A 14 15.67 -9.56 2.39
N TYR A 15 14.42 -9.77 2.79
CA TYR A 15 14.06 -9.78 4.21
C TYR A 15 14.66 -10.96 4.98
N PHE A 16 14.93 -12.08 4.31
CA PHE A 16 15.46 -13.26 4.97
C PHE A 16 16.57 -13.92 4.16
N THR A 17 17.48 -14.54 4.90
CA THR A 17 18.57 -15.36 4.38
C THR A 17 18.36 -16.82 4.83
N PRO A 18 18.60 -17.83 3.98
CA PRO A 18 18.54 -19.22 4.41
C PRO A 18 19.47 -19.49 5.59
N ARG A 19 19.01 -20.19 6.63
CA ARG A 19 19.78 -20.47 7.86
C ARG A 19 21.12 -21.17 7.58
N LYS A 20 21.18 -21.98 6.51
CA LYS A 20 22.41 -22.64 6.04
C LYS A 20 23.49 -21.67 5.57
N GLN A 21 23.12 -20.46 5.16
CA GLN A 21 24.02 -19.40 4.70
C GLN A 21 24.34 -18.38 5.80
N ALA A 22 23.61 -18.41 6.92
CA ALA A 22 23.72 -17.47 8.02
C ALA A 22 24.49 -18.04 9.22
N GLN A 23 25.42 -18.98 8.98
CA GLN A 23 25.97 -19.94 9.95
C GLN A 23 26.44 -19.36 11.31
N GLU A 24 26.81 -18.08 11.38
CA GLU A 24 27.24 -17.41 12.62
C GLU A 24 26.58 -16.02 12.83
N ALA A 25 25.63 -15.65 11.97
CA ALA A 25 25.00 -14.33 12.03
C ALA A 25 23.97 -14.27 13.16
N GLU A 26 23.95 -13.12 13.86
CA GLU A 26 22.92 -12.85 14.86
C GLU A 26 21.55 -12.72 14.19
N GLU A 27 20.56 -13.39 14.77
CA GLU A 27 19.18 -13.35 14.28
C GLU A 27 18.46 -12.13 14.88
N PHE A 28 18.02 -11.22 14.01
CA PHE A 28 17.25 -10.04 14.37
C PHE A 28 15.75 -10.31 14.22
N THR A 29 14.95 -9.75 15.12
CA THR A 29 13.49 -9.77 14.96
C THR A 29 13.04 -8.68 14.01
N LEU A 30 12.16 -9.01 13.06
CA LEU A 30 11.49 -7.99 12.24
C LEU A 30 10.67 -7.04 13.12
N GLY A 31 10.78 -5.74 12.83
CA GLY A 31 9.98 -4.72 13.48
C GLY A 31 8.50 -4.80 13.09
N CYS A 32 7.61 -4.34 13.98
CA CYS A 32 6.16 -4.27 13.73
C CYS A 32 5.80 -3.33 12.56
N ASP A 33 6.72 -2.46 12.18
CA ASP A 33 6.66 -1.56 11.04
C ASP A 33 6.86 -2.27 9.70
N ILE A 34 7.51 -3.45 9.69
CA ILE A 34 7.74 -4.26 8.50
C ILE A 34 6.76 -5.45 8.47
N ASP A 35 6.52 -6.09 9.62
CA ASP A 35 5.60 -7.23 9.73
C ASP A 35 4.57 -7.02 10.86
N PRO A 36 3.57 -6.14 10.69
CA PRO A 36 2.61 -5.81 11.75
C PRO A 36 1.75 -6.99 12.23
N LYS A 37 1.65 -8.05 11.42
CA LYS A 37 0.76 -9.21 11.65
C LYS A 37 1.52 -10.52 11.86
N ASP A 38 2.85 -10.45 11.95
CA ASP A 38 3.76 -11.60 11.98
C ASP A 38 3.53 -12.59 10.82
N ILE A 39 3.04 -12.13 9.67
CA ILE A 39 2.75 -12.99 8.52
C ILE A 39 4.06 -13.46 7.89
N LEU A 40 5.02 -12.54 7.73
CA LEU A 40 6.34 -12.89 7.20
C LEU A 40 7.00 -13.87 8.15
N LYS A 41 7.08 -13.53 9.44
CA LYS A 41 7.66 -14.40 10.48
C LYS A 41 7.06 -15.81 10.50
N LYS A 42 5.74 -15.95 10.33
CA LYS A 42 5.06 -17.26 10.26
C LYS A 42 5.39 -18.03 8.97
N ALA A 43 5.49 -17.35 7.83
CA ALA A 43 5.80 -17.96 6.54
C ALA A 43 7.25 -18.47 6.47
N THR A 44 8.17 -17.81 7.18
CA THR A 44 9.61 -18.14 7.22
C THR A 44 9.90 -19.52 7.82
N GLY A 45 9.04 -20.02 8.71
CA GLY A 45 9.28 -21.26 9.45
C GLY A 45 10.67 -21.26 10.13
N ASN A 46 11.35 -22.42 10.14
CA ASN A 46 12.66 -22.57 10.79
C ASN A 46 13.86 -22.41 9.84
N HIS A 47 13.63 -22.17 8.55
CA HIS A 47 14.64 -22.34 7.50
C HIS A 47 15.25 -21.04 6.95
N LEU A 48 14.59 -19.91 7.18
CA LEU A 48 15.17 -18.59 6.89
C LEU A 48 15.26 -17.78 8.18
N VAL A 49 16.21 -16.86 8.20
CA VAL A 49 16.52 -15.99 9.33
C VAL A 49 16.68 -14.56 8.82
N HIS A 50 16.32 -13.59 9.66
CA HIS A 50 16.58 -12.19 9.40
C HIS A 50 17.88 -11.81 10.11
N ILE A 51 18.88 -11.37 9.36
CA ILE A 51 20.22 -11.04 9.87
C ILE A 51 20.55 -9.58 9.54
N GLU A 52 21.67 -9.07 10.07
CA GLU A 52 22.11 -7.68 9.85
C GLU A 52 22.12 -7.30 8.35
N ASP A 53 22.62 -8.18 7.48
CA ASP A 53 22.67 -7.95 6.03
C ASP A 53 21.29 -7.73 5.38
N ASN A 54 20.22 -8.20 6.03
CA ASN A 54 18.85 -8.05 5.54
C ASN A 54 18.20 -6.72 5.98
N ILE A 55 18.89 -5.94 6.81
CA ILE A 55 18.37 -4.67 7.33
C ILE A 55 18.77 -3.54 6.38
N VAL A 56 17.76 -2.80 5.91
CA VAL A 56 17.97 -1.54 5.21
C VAL A 56 17.79 -0.40 6.22
N GLN A 57 18.78 0.45 6.35
CA GLN A 57 18.73 1.61 7.24
C GLN A 57 18.13 2.82 6.52
N TYR A 58 17.29 3.57 7.23
CA TYR A 58 16.59 4.72 6.67
C TYR A 58 16.97 5.98 7.43
N TYR A 59 17.34 7.03 6.70
CA TYR A 59 17.75 8.30 7.26
C TYR A 59 17.11 9.50 6.57
N GLU A 60 17.17 10.65 7.24
CA GLU A 60 16.85 11.96 6.69
C GLU A 60 18.04 12.90 6.95
N MET A 61 18.46 13.65 5.93
CA MET A 61 19.52 14.63 6.04
C MET A 61 18.93 16.02 6.25
N VAL A 62 18.93 16.49 7.50
CA VAL A 62 18.53 17.88 7.83
C VAL A 62 19.76 18.77 8.02
N LYS A 63 20.59 18.40 9.00
CA LYS A 63 21.93 18.96 9.28
C LYS A 63 22.95 17.87 9.57
N ARG A 64 22.44 16.71 9.99
CA ARG A 64 23.11 15.45 10.28
C ARG A 64 22.12 14.33 9.91
N PHE A 65 22.63 13.13 9.69
CA PHE A 65 21.81 11.95 9.46
C PHE A 65 21.01 11.64 10.74
N ILE A 66 19.68 11.63 10.62
CA ILE A 66 18.77 11.19 11.68
C ILE A 66 18.00 9.96 11.21
N PRO A 67 17.75 8.96 12.07
CA PRO A 67 16.92 7.81 11.70
C PRO A 67 15.53 8.24 11.22
N ALA A 68 15.10 7.63 10.13
CA ALA A 68 13.80 7.85 9.50
C ALA A 68 13.01 6.54 9.43
N LYS A 69 11.70 6.65 9.20
CA LYS A 69 10.85 5.50 8.90
C LYS A 69 10.67 5.41 7.39
N LEU A 70 10.56 4.19 6.86
CA LEU A 70 10.30 3.95 5.43
C LEU A 70 9.08 4.73 4.90
N ILE A 71 8.04 4.93 5.72
CA ILE A 71 6.83 5.68 5.34
C ILE A 71 7.08 7.15 4.97
N LYS A 72 8.26 7.71 5.31
CA LYS A 72 8.61 9.09 4.92
C LYS A 72 9.03 9.21 3.46
N PHE A 73 9.48 8.13 2.84
CA PHE A 73 9.96 8.15 1.46
C PHE A 73 8.79 8.15 0.49
N GLN A 74 8.85 9.05 -0.49
CA GLN A 74 7.84 9.19 -1.52
C GLN A 74 8.47 9.22 -2.91
N VAL A 75 7.67 8.83 -3.90
CA VAL A 75 8.08 8.93 -5.31
C VAL A 75 8.26 10.42 -5.65
N GLY A 76 9.45 10.79 -6.11
CA GLY A 76 9.84 12.18 -6.37
C GLY A 76 10.87 12.74 -5.38
N ASP A 77 11.13 12.02 -4.28
CA ASP A 77 12.20 12.41 -3.35
C ASP A 77 13.58 12.12 -3.97
N ILE A 78 14.51 13.05 -3.76
CA ILE A 78 15.93 12.84 -4.07
C ILE A 78 16.55 12.16 -2.86
N VAL A 79 17.10 10.96 -3.10
CA VAL A 79 17.68 10.11 -2.06
C VAL A 79 19.14 9.77 -2.37
N GLU A 80 19.94 9.64 -1.32
CA GLU A 80 21.24 8.97 -1.38
C GLU A 80 21.03 7.49 -1.05
N ALA A 81 21.48 6.60 -1.95
CA ALA A 81 21.39 5.16 -1.77
C ALA A 81 22.78 4.56 -1.54
N GLN A 82 22.96 3.89 -0.41
CA GLN A 82 24.16 3.12 -0.14
C GLN A 82 23.93 1.66 -0.51
N VAL A 83 24.84 1.10 -1.30
CA VAL A 83 24.74 -0.26 -1.83
C VAL A 83 26.05 -1.02 -1.66
N SER A 84 25.94 -2.31 -1.41
CA SER A 84 27.05 -3.25 -1.47
C SER A 84 26.94 -4.09 -2.75
N ILE A 85 28.06 -4.33 -3.41
CA ILE A 85 28.13 -5.23 -4.57
C ILE A 85 28.72 -6.55 -4.11
N ILE A 86 27.96 -7.64 -4.26
CA ILE A 86 28.36 -8.98 -3.86
C ILE A 86 28.61 -9.80 -5.12
N LEU A 87 29.75 -10.49 -5.16
CA LEU A 87 30.09 -11.45 -6.20
C LEU A 87 29.83 -12.87 -5.70
N ILE A 88 28.86 -13.53 -6.32
CA ILE A 88 28.47 -14.90 -6.00
C ILE A 88 29.14 -15.82 -7.02
N PRO A 89 30.04 -16.73 -6.61
CA PRO A 89 30.60 -17.70 -7.52
C PRO A 89 29.51 -18.64 -8.04
N GLN A 90 29.51 -18.89 -9.34
CA GLN A 90 28.68 -19.86 -10.04
C GLN A 90 29.54 -21.00 -10.56
N CYS A 91 28.90 -22.10 -10.97
CA CYS A 91 29.58 -23.16 -11.70
C CYS A 91 30.31 -22.59 -12.94
N GLU A 92 31.41 -23.24 -13.34
CA GLU A 92 32.22 -22.85 -14.51
C GLU A 92 33.01 -21.54 -14.38
N SER A 93 33.49 -21.20 -13.18
CA SER A 93 34.34 -20.00 -12.93
C SER A 93 33.69 -18.67 -13.30
N LYS A 94 32.35 -18.64 -13.35
CA LYS A 94 31.56 -17.43 -13.56
C LYS A 94 31.21 -16.82 -12.20
N PHE A 95 31.06 -15.51 -12.16
CA PHE A 95 30.56 -14.81 -10.97
C PHE A 95 29.29 -14.06 -11.34
N LYS A 96 28.26 -14.20 -10.52
CA LYS A 96 27.06 -13.37 -10.60
C LYS A 96 27.24 -12.20 -9.64
N SER A 97 27.20 -10.99 -10.16
CA SER A 97 27.15 -9.78 -9.34
C SER A 97 25.70 -9.50 -8.92
N THR A 98 25.51 -9.09 -7.67
CA THR A 98 24.22 -8.61 -7.16
C THR A 98 24.45 -7.37 -6.29
N MET A 99 23.56 -6.40 -6.41
CA MET A 99 23.56 -5.21 -5.56
C MET A 99 22.63 -5.44 -4.38
N VAL A 100 23.13 -5.21 -3.17
CA VAL A 100 22.37 -5.25 -1.92
C VAL A 100 22.23 -3.84 -1.38
N LEU A 101 20.99 -3.40 -1.20
CA LEU A 101 20.70 -2.10 -0.62
C LEU A 101 20.99 -2.11 0.89
N GLN A 102 21.84 -1.18 1.34
CA GLN A 102 22.26 -1.04 2.75
C GLN A 102 21.52 0.11 3.45
N SER A 103 21.44 1.27 2.79
CA SER A 103 20.72 2.41 3.37
C SER A 103 20.12 3.34 2.31
N LEU A 104 19.08 4.05 2.72
CA LEU A 104 18.48 5.16 1.98
C LEU A 104 18.42 6.40 2.86
N THR A 105 18.88 7.52 2.34
CA THR A 105 18.81 8.82 3.01
C THR A 105 18.03 9.81 2.16
N ILE A 106 17.00 10.44 2.72
CA ILE A 106 16.32 11.55 2.06
C ILE A 106 17.24 12.78 2.08
N MET A 107 17.59 13.26 0.89
CA MET A 107 18.43 14.45 0.69
C MET A 107 17.58 15.68 0.43
N ASP A 108 16.56 15.54 -0.42
CA ASP A 108 15.65 16.62 -0.78
C ASP A 108 14.25 16.06 -1.12
N GLY A 109 13.23 16.51 -0.37
CA GLY A 109 11.83 16.16 -0.59
C GLY A 109 10.98 17.34 -1.08
N THR A 110 11.60 18.44 -1.51
CA THR A 110 10.89 19.66 -1.92
C THR A 110 9.96 19.43 -3.11
N PHE A 111 10.40 18.67 -4.11
CA PHE A 111 9.60 18.34 -5.30
C PHE A 111 8.29 17.63 -4.94
N THR A 112 8.38 16.61 -4.08
CA THR A 112 7.23 15.89 -3.56
C THR A 112 6.29 16.81 -2.78
N GLN A 113 6.84 17.65 -1.90
CA GLN A 113 6.05 18.59 -1.12
C GLN A 113 5.33 19.62 -2.00
N ASP A 114 6.00 20.13 -3.03
CA ASP A 114 5.42 21.13 -3.93
C ASP A 114 4.34 20.52 -4.82
N ALA A 115 4.53 19.28 -5.28
CA ALA A 115 3.48 18.53 -5.97
C ALA A 115 2.25 18.31 -5.07
N ALA A 116 2.45 17.92 -3.81
CA ALA A 116 1.36 17.75 -2.86
C ALA A 116 0.62 19.08 -2.57
N LYS A 117 1.36 20.19 -2.39
CA LYS A 117 0.77 21.53 -2.23
C LYS A 117 -0.07 21.92 -3.45
N MET A 118 0.45 21.70 -4.66
CA MET A 118 -0.26 22.02 -5.90
C MET A 118 -1.56 21.22 -6.03
N GLN A 119 -1.54 19.91 -5.72
CA GLN A 119 -2.74 19.08 -5.73
C GLN A 119 -3.80 19.57 -4.73
N LEU A 120 -3.39 19.92 -3.51
CA LEU A 120 -4.31 20.46 -2.49
C LEU A 120 -4.91 21.81 -2.92
N GLN A 121 -4.12 22.67 -3.59
CA GLN A 121 -4.62 23.93 -4.12
C GLN A 121 -5.67 23.71 -5.23
N LEU A 122 -5.43 22.78 -6.14
CA LEU A 122 -6.38 22.40 -7.19
C LEU A 122 -7.68 21.82 -6.63
N GLN A 123 -7.60 21.00 -5.57
CA GLN A 123 -8.80 20.49 -4.90
C GLN A 123 -9.60 21.62 -4.23
N LYS A 124 -8.91 22.55 -3.54
CA LYS A 124 -9.56 23.70 -2.92
C LYS A 124 -10.25 24.61 -3.94
N SER A 125 -9.61 24.87 -5.09
CA SER A 125 -10.21 25.67 -6.15
C SER A 125 -11.35 24.93 -6.86
N ALA A 126 -11.26 23.60 -7.02
CA ALA A 126 -12.37 22.79 -7.53
C ALA A 126 -13.59 22.86 -6.60
N ILE A 127 -13.40 22.70 -5.28
CA ILE A 127 -14.48 22.80 -4.28
C ILE A 127 -15.10 24.20 -4.25
N ALA A 128 -14.28 25.26 -4.37
CA ALA A 128 -14.77 26.64 -4.43
C ALA A 128 -15.59 26.94 -5.70
N ASN A 129 -15.38 26.18 -6.78
CA ASN A 129 -16.08 26.31 -8.06
C ASN A 129 -17.26 25.32 -8.23
N ILE A 130 -17.61 24.53 -7.19
CA ILE A 130 -18.83 23.72 -7.20
C ILE A 130 -20.02 24.67 -7.04
N SER A 131 -20.55 25.11 -8.17
CA SER A 131 -21.98 25.39 -8.33
C SER A 131 -22.77 24.24 -7.70
N MET A 132 -23.78 24.58 -6.89
CA MET A 132 -24.71 23.70 -6.15
C MET A 132 -25.55 22.77 -7.05
N GLY A 133 -24.92 22.01 -7.94
CA GLY A 133 -25.53 20.94 -8.72
C GLY A 133 -25.37 19.60 -8.01
N PRO A 134 -26.33 18.66 -8.16
CA PRO A 134 -26.28 17.36 -7.49
C PRO A 134 -25.01 16.61 -7.89
N THR A 135 -24.11 16.42 -6.92
CA THR A 135 -22.87 15.69 -7.11
C THR A 135 -23.13 14.21 -6.81
N LEU A 136 -22.93 13.34 -7.80
CA LEU A 136 -23.02 11.89 -7.61
C LEU A 136 -21.81 11.42 -6.81
N LYS A 137 -22.05 11.04 -5.54
CA LYS A 137 -21.07 10.33 -4.72
C LYS A 137 -20.96 8.90 -5.23
N CYS A 138 -19.92 8.59 -6.01
CA CYS A 138 -19.55 7.21 -6.28
C CYS A 138 -18.99 6.60 -4.99
N SER A 139 -19.79 5.80 -4.29
CA SER A 139 -19.30 4.99 -3.18
C SER A 139 -18.41 3.87 -3.74
N VAL A 140 -17.11 3.91 -3.45
CA VAL A 140 -16.21 2.78 -3.67
C VAL A 140 -16.57 1.72 -2.63
N GLY A 141 -17.28 0.68 -3.08
CA GLY A 141 -17.81 -0.38 -2.22
C GLY A 141 -16.79 -1.48 -1.97
N TYR A 142 -15.70 -1.17 -1.27
CA TYR A 142 -14.84 -2.20 -0.68
C TYR A 142 -14.29 -1.70 0.66
N ALA A 143 -15.14 -1.77 1.67
CA ALA A 143 -14.74 -1.90 3.06
C ALA A 143 -15.86 -2.68 3.76
N ASP A 144 -15.65 -3.99 3.79
CA ASP A 144 -16.15 -4.94 4.77
C ASP A 144 -17.60 -5.46 4.63
N GLU A 145 -17.64 -6.76 4.36
CA GLU A 145 -18.65 -7.76 4.73
C GLU A 145 -20.00 -7.78 3.96
N GLU A 146 -19.94 -8.69 2.98
CA GLU A 146 -20.98 -9.50 2.34
C GLU A 146 -22.11 -9.99 3.29
N PHE A 147 -23.30 -10.25 2.71
CA PHE A 147 -24.49 -10.91 3.31
C PHE A 147 -25.40 -10.11 4.26
N GLY A 148 -26.16 -9.14 3.74
CA GLY A 148 -27.37 -8.68 4.45
C GLY A 148 -28.33 -7.80 3.65
N ILE A 149 -27.80 -6.97 2.75
CA ILE A 149 -28.60 -5.88 2.15
C ILE A 149 -29.47 -6.37 0.99
N THR A 150 -29.10 -7.46 0.31
CA THR A 150 -29.78 -7.90 -0.91
C THR A 150 -31.19 -8.43 -0.66
N LYS A 151 -31.52 -8.97 0.53
CA LYS A 151 -32.88 -9.49 0.81
C LYS A 151 -33.91 -8.40 1.12
N HIS A 152 -33.50 -7.29 1.75
CA HIS A 152 -34.45 -6.26 2.17
C HIS A 152 -35.00 -5.43 1.00
N LYS A 153 -34.24 -5.26 -0.09
CA LYS A 153 -34.64 -4.43 -1.23
C LYS A 153 -35.66 -5.10 -2.18
N PHE A 154 -35.77 -6.44 -2.19
CA PHE A 154 -36.80 -7.13 -2.99
C PHE A 154 -38.19 -7.11 -2.35
N SER A 155 -38.31 -6.78 -1.06
CA SER A 155 -39.60 -6.73 -0.37
C SER A 155 -40.52 -5.58 -0.79
N ARG A 156 -39.97 -4.57 -1.50
CA ARG A 156 -40.72 -3.39 -1.95
C ARG A 156 -41.09 -3.40 -3.43
N LEU A 157 -40.78 -4.48 -4.14
CA LEU A 157 -41.20 -4.73 -5.53
C LEU A 157 -42.31 -5.78 -5.51
N ARG A 158 -43.47 -5.42 -5.00
CA ARG A 158 -44.73 -6.09 -5.36
C ARG A 158 -45.53 -5.07 -6.16
N VAL A 159 -45.79 -5.44 -7.41
CA VAL A 159 -46.76 -4.78 -8.27
C VAL A 159 -48.07 -5.43 -7.90
N ASP A 160 -48.93 -4.69 -7.20
CA ASP A 160 -50.30 -5.14 -6.97
C ASP A 160 -51.06 -4.88 -8.28
N GLU A 161 -51.57 -5.95 -8.89
CA GLU A 161 -52.47 -5.89 -10.04
C GLU A 161 -53.82 -5.34 -9.56
N ASP A 162 -54.29 -4.27 -10.21
CA ASP A 162 -55.63 -3.71 -10.00
C ASP A 162 -56.69 -4.75 -10.42
N GLU A 163 -57.61 -5.09 -9.53
CA GLU A 163 -58.93 -5.59 -9.92
C GLU A 163 -60.00 -5.11 -8.94
N ASP A 164 -61.07 -4.64 -9.54
CA ASP A 164 -62.18 -3.90 -8.97
C ASP A 164 -62.98 -4.69 -7.93
N ASP A 165 -63.74 -3.92 -7.14
CA ASP A 165 -65.21 -3.99 -7.11
C ASP A 165 -65.91 -4.26 -5.75
N VAL A 166 -66.96 -3.44 -5.57
CA VAL A 166 -68.11 -3.58 -4.67
C VAL A 166 -67.94 -3.32 -3.16
N ASN A 167 -68.06 -2.04 -2.84
CA ASN A 167 -68.45 -1.54 -1.52
C ASN A 167 -69.86 -2.04 -1.14
N LYS A 168 -69.94 -3.01 -0.22
CA LYS A 168 -71.16 -3.40 0.49
C LYS A 168 -71.12 -2.79 1.89
N ALA A 169 -71.65 -1.58 2.03
CA ALA A 169 -71.91 -0.97 3.33
C ALA A 169 -73.42 -0.74 3.46
N ASN A 170 -74.11 -1.80 3.90
CA ASN A 170 -75.38 -1.71 4.60
C ASN A 170 -75.11 -2.03 6.08
N GLU A 171 -75.93 -1.38 6.93
CA GLU A 171 -76.12 -1.57 8.38
C GLU A 171 -75.15 -0.79 9.28
N GLU A 172 -75.61 0.33 9.89
CA GLU A 172 -76.42 0.39 11.15
C GLU A 172 -75.43 0.23 12.33
N TRP A 173 -75.15 1.21 13.19
CA TRP A 173 -75.94 1.99 14.17
C TRP A 173 -75.28 3.40 14.31
N ASP A 174 -75.97 4.54 14.33
CA ASP A 174 -76.90 5.06 15.34
C ASP A 174 -77.92 6.05 14.74
#